data_AF-A0A087DKF1-F1
#
_entry.id   AF-A0A087DKF1-F1
#
_cell.length_a   1.000
_cell.length_b   1.000
_cell.length_c   1.000
_cell.angle_alpha   90.00
_cell.angle_beta   90.00
_cell.angle_gamma   90.00
#
_symmetry.space_group_name_H-M   'P 1'
#
loop_
_entity.id
_entity.type
_entity.pdbx_description
1 polymer ?
#
loop_
_entity_poly.entity_id
_entity_poly.type
_entity_poly.pdbx_seq_one_letter_code
_entity_poly.pdbx_strand_id
1 'polypeptide(L)'
;MASVNALINRMRYWCAVANMGYSQADRWNFNASAGNCDCSSLVIHCLREAGFDTGSATYTGNLSGELTKRGWTRLPANGNPQPGDILLNDVHHVAVYLGGGRLAQASISERGTAYGAAGDQTGRETNIRNYYNYPWNCYLRYQGAQSSAPAANSGAIAVDGNVGPATVRRWQQVMGTTVDGIISGQQVPDERTYWRPAIDSSVVRYGAGGSDLIRAVQRRLGCGTDGLLGPATIRAIQAHYGLAQDASFGPATARALQSALNQGRF
;
A
#
# COMPACT_ATOMS: atom_id res chain seq x y z
N MET A 1 13.25 4.30 -3.24
CA MET A 1 12.81 4.77 -4.56
C MET A 1 11.31 5.02 -4.47
N ALA A 2 10.83 6.12 -5.06
CA ALA A 2 9.41 6.48 -5.06
C ALA A 2 8.56 5.37 -5.70
N SER A 3 7.41 5.03 -5.10
CA SER A 3 6.53 3.97 -5.61
C SER A 3 5.05 4.29 -5.40
N VAL A 4 4.29 4.26 -6.49
CA VAL A 4 2.82 4.45 -6.47
C VAL A 4 2.13 3.33 -5.67
N ASN A 5 2.63 2.10 -5.75
CA ASN A 5 2.11 1.00 -4.96
C ASN A 5 2.40 1.19 -3.47
N ALA A 6 3.59 1.70 -3.12
CA ALA A 6 3.90 2.03 -1.74
C ALA A 6 2.95 3.13 -1.21
N LEU A 7 2.63 4.14 -2.03
CA LEU A 7 1.62 5.16 -1.67
C LEU A 7 0.26 4.52 -1.37
N ILE A 8 -0.24 3.65 -2.25
CA ILE A 8 -1.51 2.94 -2.05
C ILE A 8 -1.48 2.13 -0.73
N ASN A 9 -0.38 1.43 -0.43
CA ASN A 9 -0.25 0.64 0.79
C ASN A 9 -0.19 1.50 2.05
N ARG A 10 0.49 2.65 2.02
CA ARG A 10 0.51 3.59 3.15
C ARG A 10 -0.86 4.21 3.38
N MET A 11 -1.56 4.58 2.32
CA MET A 11 -2.94 5.04 2.42
C MET A 11 -3.86 3.96 3.03
N ARG A 12 -3.70 2.69 2.63
CA ARG A 12 -4.45 1.58 3.24
C ARG A 12 -4.16 1.42 4.72
N TYR A 13 -2.89 1.43 5.11
CA TYR A 13 -2.46 1.29 6.50
C TYR A 13 -3.07 2.39 7.38
N TRP A 14 -2.89 3.65 7.00
CA TRP A 14 -3.34 4.78 7.81
C TRP A 14 -4.87 4.91 7.88
N CYS A 15 -5.60 4.43 6.88
CA CYS A 15 -7.07 4.54 6.84
C CYS A 15 -7.84 3.28 7.26
N ALA A 16 -7.17 2.16 7.48
CA ALA A 16 -7.84 0.90 7.85
C ALA A 16 -7.20 0.17 9.03
N VAL A 17 -5.93 0.44 9.35
CA VAL A 17 -5.20 -0.28 10.40
C VAL A 17 -4.80 0.65 11.55
N ALA A 18 -4.30 1.84 11.24
CA ALA A 18 -3.93 2.81 12.26
C ALA A 18 -5.16 3.43 12.93
N ASN A 19 -5.01 3.78 14.21
CA ASN A 19 -6.00 4.59 14.93
C ASN A 19 -5.73 6.08 14.65
N MET A 20 -6.20 6.55 13.49
CA MET A 20 -5.87 7.88 12.97
C MET A 20 -7.11 8.76 12.84
N GLY A 21 -7.16 9.82 13.64
CA GLY A 21 -8.25 10.78 13.69
C GLY A 21 -8.12 11.90 12.65
N TYR A 22 -9.13 12.78 12.64
CA TYR A 22 -9.16 13.97 11.81
C TYR A 22 -9.13 15.25 12.67
N SER A 23 -8.10 16.07 12.49
CA SER A 23 -8.02 17.39 13.10
C SER A 23 -7.05 18.28 12.35
N GLN A 24 -7.45 19.53 12.10
CA GLN A 24 -6.55 20.55 11.54
C GLN A 24 -5.62 21.18 12.59
N ALA A 25 -5.94 21.06 13.89
CA ALA A 25 -5.16 21.70 14.95
C ALA A 25 -3.76 21.10 15.11
N ASP A 26 -3.65 19.77 15.02
CA ASP A 26 -2.42 18.99 15.19
C ASP A 26 -2.20 18.04 14.01
N ARG A 27 -2.59 18.45 12.81
CA ARG A 27 -2.65 17.64 11.56
C ARG A 27 -1.37 16.92 11.11
N TRP A 28 -0.25 17.10 11.78
CA TRP A 28 1.01 16.39 11.51
C TRP A 28 1.35 15.35 12.59
N ASN A 29 0.42 15.06 13.49
CA ASN A 29 0.56 14.10 14.58
C ASN A 29 0.35 12.66 14.07
N PHE A 30 1.32 12.14 13.32
CA PHE A 30 1.28 10.77 12.79
C PHE A 30 1.74 9.75 13.84
N ASN A 31 0.79 9.29 14.65
CA ASN A 31 0.96 8.21 15.62
C ASN A 31 -0.05 7.09 15.33
N ALA A 32 0.43 5.88 15.06
CA ALA A 32 -0.42 4.76 14.68
C ALA A 32 -1.40 4.32 15.80
N SER A 33 -1.11 4.64 17.06
CA SER A 33 -1.95 4.27 18.21
C SER A 33 -3.02 5.31 18.55
N ALA A 34 -2.79 6.59 18.23
CA ALA A 34 -3.73 7.70 18.44
C ALA A 34 -3.12 8.99 17.83
N GLY A 35 -3.31 9.19 16.53
CA GLY A 35 -2.79 10.36 15.81
C GLY A 35 -3.90 11.24 15.24
N ASN A 36 -3.50 12.35 14.61
CA ASN A 36 -4.39 13.24 13.87
C ASN A 36 -3.77 13.67 12.55
N CYS A 37 -4.62 13.77 11.55
CA CYS A 37 -4.29 14.34 10.25
C CYS A 37 -5.45 15.18 9.70
N ASP A 38 -5.19 15.90 8.61
CA ASP A 38 -6.24 16.34 7.71
C ASP A 38 -6.06 15.64 6.35
N CYS A 39 -6.96 15.93 5.40
CA CYS A 39 -6.93 15.29 4.09
C CYS A 39 -5.56 15.44 3.40
N SER A 40 -4.98 16.63 3.44
CA SER A 40 -3.72 16.95 2.77
C SER A 40 -2.50 16.39 3.49
N SER A 41 -2.45 16.49 4.82
CA SER A 41 -1.32 15.99 5.59
C SER A 41 -1.25 14.47 5.52
N LEU A 42 -2.39 13.76 5.49
CA LEU A 42 -2.45 12.31 5.24
C LEU A 42 -1.79 11.94 3.91
N VAL A 43 -2.22 12.58 2.82
CA VAL A 43 -1.69 12.27 1.48
C VAL A 43 -0.21 12.63 1.37
N ILE A 44 0.19 13.80 1.88
CA ILE A 44 1.59 14.24 1.89
C ILE A 44 2.47 13.30 2.71
N HIS A 45 2.00 12.87 3.88
CA HIS A 45 2.73 11.91 4.71
C HIS A 45 2.89 10.57 3.99
N CYS A 46 1.82 10.02 3.41
CA CYS A 46 1.88 8.76 2.68
C CYS A 46 2.79 8.84 1.44
N LEU A 47 2.82 9.98 0.75
CA LEU A 47 3.76 10.24 -0.35
C LEU A 47 5.21 10.18 0.12
N ARG A 48 5.52 10.84 1.24
CA ARG A 48 6.88 10.84 1.82
C ARG A 48 7.31 9.44 2.26
N GLU A 49 6.43 8.71 2.94
CA GLU A 49 6.69 7.31 3.31
C GLU A 49 6.85 6.39 2.09
N ALA A 50 6.17 6.71 0.99
CA ALA A 50 6.32 6.02 -0.30
C ALA A 50 7.56 6.46 -1.09
N GLY A 51 8.37 7.37 -0.55
CA GLY A 51 9.63 7.83 -1.12
C GLY A 51 9.50 8.91 -2.20
N PHE A 52 8.34 9.54 -2.34
CA PHE A 52 8.17 10.71 -3.20
C PHE A 52 8.71 11.97 -2.50
N ASP A 53 9.47 12.76 -3.25
CA ASP A 53 9.71 14.14 -2.86
C ASP A 53 8.41 14.94 -3.01
N THR A 54 7.97 15.58 -1.93
CA THR A 54 6.77 16.44 -1.91
C THR A 54 7.12 17.93 -1.92
N GLY A 55 8.42 18.29 -1.89
CA GLY A 55 8.85 19.66 -1.75
C GLY A 55 8.22 20.37 -0.57
N SER A 56 7.79 21.61 -0.82
CA SER A 56 7.13 22.47 0.16
C SER A 56 5.61 22.24 0.25
N ALA A 57 5.09 21.12 -0.29
CA ALA A 57 3.67 20.80 -0.20
C ALA A 57 3.27 20.69 1.28
N THR A 58 2.24 21.43 1.66
CA THR A 58 1.72 21.44 3.02
C THR A 58 0.20 21.35 3.04
N TYR A 59 -0.53 21.81 2.03
CA TYR A 59 -1.99 21.76 1.99
C TYR A 59 -2.51 21.59 0.56
N THR A 60 -3.83 21.42 0.38
CA THR A 60 -4.48 21.20 -0.93
C THR A 60 -4.07 22.23 -1.99
N GLY A 61 -4.04 23.52 -1.62
CA GLY A 61 -3.81 24.63 -2.55
C GLY A 61 -2.40 24.74 -3.12
N ASN A 62 -1.39 24.14 -2.47
CA ASN A 62 -0.03 24.08 -3.01
C ASN A 62 0.42 22.67 -3.43
N LEU A 63 -0.40 21.64 -3.16
CA LEU A 63 -0.06 20.24 -3.43
C LEU A 63 0.21 20.00 -4.92
N SER A 64 -0.70 20.43 -5.79
CA SER A 64 -0.53 20.24 -7.24
C SER A 64 0.74 20.91 -7.76
N GLY A 65 0.98 22.18 -7.39
CA GLY A 65 2.12 22.94 -7.90
C GLY A 65 3.46 22.35 -7.48
N GLU A 66 3.54 21.77 -6.29
CA GLU A 66 4.76 21.11 -5.80
C GLU A 66 4.97 19.72 -6.40
N LEU A 67 3.91 18.92 -6.55
CA LEU A 67 4.01 17.59 -7.13
C LEU A 67 4.28 17.63 -8.64
N THR A 68 3.72 18.60 -9.38
CA THR A 68 3.96 18.66 -10.83
C THR A 68 5.39 18.99 -11.20
N LYS A 69 6.11 19.72 -10.35
CA LYS A 69 7.57 19.94 -10.48
C LYS A 69 8.38 18.65 -10.32
N ARG A 70 7.75 17.57 -9.83
CA ARG A 70 8.40 16.32 -9.38
C ARG A 70 7.86 15.10 -10.10
N GLY A 71 7.42 15.29 -11.35
CA GLY A 71 7.00 14.21 -12.24
C GLY A 71 5.55 13.76 -12.04
N TRP A 72 4.73 14.52 -11.33
CA TRP A 72 3.28 14.31 -11.37
C TRP A 72 2.66 15.11 -12.51
N THR A 73 1.68 14.53 -13.18
CA THR A 73 0.93 15.19 -14.24
C THR A 73 -0.47 15.46 -13.75
N ARG A 74 -0.92 16.70 -13.94
CA ARG A 74 -2.27 17.13 -13.62
C ARG A 74 -3.20 16.78 -14.78
N LEU A 75 -4.09 15.83 -14.56
CA LEU A 75 -5.06 15.33 -15.54
C LEU A 75 -6.47 15.83 -15.21
N PRO A 76 -7.36 16.00 -16.21
CA PRO A 76 -8.76 16.33 -15.95
C PRO A 76 -9.45 15.23 -15.13
N ALA A 77 -10.33 15.64 -14.21
CA ALA A 77 -11.13 14.71 -13.42
C ALA A 77 -12.28 14.10 -14.26
N ASN A 78 -11.93 13.18 -15.16
CA ASN A 78 -12.83 12.60 -16.17
C ASN A 78 -13.74 11.47 -15.64
N GLY A 79 -13.85 11.31 -14.32
CA GLY A 79 -14.63 10.23 -13.67
C GLY A 79 -13.98 8.84 -13.72
N ASN A 80 -12.79 8.70 -14.31
CA ASN A 80 -12.09 7.43 -14.50
C ASN A 80 -10.70 7.44 -13.84
N PRO A 81 -10.61 7.50 -12.51
CA PRO A 81 -9.32 7.49 -11.81
C PRO A 81 -8.63 6.13 -11.93
N GLN A 82 -7.29 6.15 -11.90
CA GLN A 82 -6.42 4.98 -11.91
C GLN A 82 -5.77 4.77 -10.54
N PRO A 83 -5.44 3.53 -10.15
CA PRO A 83 -4.78 3.26 -8.87
C PRO A 83 -3.56 4.15 -8.67
N GLY A 84 -3.52 4.85 -7.54
CA GLY A 84 -2.45 5.78 -7.19
C GLY A 84 -2.70 7.23 -7.60
N ASP A 85 -3.76 7.52 -8.35
CA ASP A 85 -4.15 8.90 -8.62
C ASP A 85 -4.50 9.62 -7.33
N ILE A 86 -3.97 10.83 -7.18
CA ILE A 86 -4.38 11.78 -6.15
C ILE A 86 -5.57 12.55 -6.70
N LEU A 87 -6.74 12.33 -6.11
CA LEU A 87 -7.97 13.03 -6.43
C LEU A 87 -7.95 14.36 -5.68
N LEU A 88 -7.82 15.47 -6.39
CA LEU A 88 -7.59 16.78 -5.77
C LEU A 88 -8.70 17.77 -6.14
N ASN A 89 -9.29 18.37 -5.10
CA ASN A 89 -9.90 19.68 -5.17
C ASN A 89 -8.91 20.67 -4.52
N ASP A 90 -8.46 21.69 -5.25
CA ASP A 90 -7.36 22.55 -4.80
C ASP A 90 -7.70 23.37 -3.55
N VAL A 91 -8.98 23.44 -3.17
CA VAL A 91 -9.44 24.23 -2.03
C VAL A 91 -9.84 23.32 -0.87
N HIS A 92 -10.65 22.30 -1.12
CA HIS A 92 -11.44 21.66 -0.07
C HIS A 92 -10.99 20.27 0.34
N HIS A 93 -10.46 19.46 -0.59
CA HIS A 93 -10.28 18.04 -0.29
C HIS A 93 -9.25 17.35 -1.17
N VAL A 94 -8.61 16.34 -0.61
CA VAL A 94 -7.73 15.43 -1.35
C VAL A 94 -7.86 14.01 -0.84
N ALA A 95 -7.82 13.05 -1.77
CA ALA A 95 -7.88 11.62 -1.51
C ALA A 95 -6.95 10.87 -2.47
N VAL A 96 -6.69 9.58 -2.20
CA VAL A 96 -5.96 8.71 -3.12
C VAL A 96 -6.87 7.58 -3.58
N TYR A 97 -6.94 7.37 -4.89
CA TYR A 97 -7.66 6.23 -5.45
C TYR A 97 -6.82 4.96 -5.33
N LEU A 98 -7.37 3.90 -4.74
CA LEU A 98 -6.65 2.66 -4.44
C LEU A 98 -6.78 1.61 -5.55
N GLY A 99 -7.61 1.87 -6.57
CA GLY A 99 -8.07 0.86 -7.52
C GLY A 99 -9.33 0.13 -7.06
N GLY A 100 -9.91 -0.68 -7.96
CA GLY A 100 -11.08 -1.50 -7.67
C GLY A 100 -12.31 -0.70 -7.21
N GLY A 101 -12.45 0.54 -7.64
CA GLY A 101 -13.56 1.41 -7.26
C GLY A 101 -13.48 1.93 -5.82
N ARG A 102 -12.30 1.96 -5.20
CA ARG A 102 -12.12 2.42 -3.81
C ARG A 102 -11.15 3.60 -3.72
N LEU A 103 -11.40 4.49 -2.75
CA LEU A 103 -10.48 5.56 -2.37
C LEU A 103 -10.18 5.51 -0.86
N ALA A 104 -9.06 6.10 -0.47
CA ALA A 104 -8.68 6.35 0.93
C ALA A 104 -8.55 7.85 1.18
N GLN A 105 -8.97 8.30 2.37
CA GLN A 105 -9.03 9.71 2.72
C GLN A 105 -9.07 9.94 4.24
N ALA A 106 -8.75 11.16 4.66
CA ALA A 106 -9.18 11.73 5.93
C ALA A 106 -10.34 12.69 5.63
N SER A 107 -11.49 12.52 6.27
CA SER A 107 -12.75 13.15 5.83
C SER A 107 -13.24 14.28 6.72
N ILE A 108 -13.47 14.00 8.00
CA ILE A 108 -14.08 14.95 8.95
C ILE A 108 -13.91 14.40 10.37
N SER A 109 -13.91 15.28 11.38
CA SER A 109 -13.78 14.85 12.76
C SER A 109 -15.04 14.18 13.31
N GLU A 110 -14.91 13.51 14.44
CA GLU A 110 -15.98 12.92 15.26
C GLU A 110 -17.14 13.88 15.57
N ARG A 111 -16.87 15.18 15.61
CA ARG A 111 -17.85 16.26 15.85
C ARG A 111 -18.51 16.77 14.57
N GLY A 112 -18.15 16.25 13.41
CA GLY A 112 -18.57 16.82 12.12
C GLY A 112 -17.92 18.17 11.85
N THR A 113 -16.69 18.41 12.35
CA THR A 113 -15.97 19.68 12.18
C THR A 113 -14.55 19.45 11.67
N ALA A 114 -13.79 20.55 11.52
CA ALA A 114 -12.38 20.49 11.17
C ALA A 114 -11.46 20.13 12.35
N TYR A 115 -11.99 20.04 13.58
CA TYR A 115 -11.20 19.91 14.80
C TYR A 115 -11.73 18.77 15.67
N GLY A 116 -10.90 17.74 15.83
CA GLY A 116 -11.23 16.52 16.57
C GLY A 116 -10.19 16.17 17.63
N ALA A 117 -10.49 15.13 18.39
CA ALA A 117 -9.55 14.50 19.31
C ALA A 117 -8.61 13.52 18.55
N ALA A 118 -7.49 13.15 19.18
CA ALA A 118 -6.55 12.20 18.57
C ALA A 118 -7.09 10.75 18.56
N GLY A 119 -6.76 10.01 17.51
CA GLY A 119 -7.31 8.68 17.22
C GLY A 119 -8.62 8.75 16.43
N ASP A 120 -9.02 7.66 15.78
CA ASP A 120 -10.30 7.58 15.09
C ASP A 120 -11.40 7.21 16.09
N GLN A 121 -12.25 8.16 16.46
CA GLN A 121 -13.35 7.90 17.40
C GLN A 121 -14.60 7.33 16.73
N THR A 122 -14.70 7.41 15.40
CA THR A 122 -15.92 7.02 14.66
C THR A 122 -15.72 5.80 13.75
N GLY A 123 -14.48 5.36 13.56
CA GLY A 123 -14.10 4.40 12.52
C GLY A 123 -14.27 4.96 11.10
N ARG A 124 -14.38 6.29 10.96
CA ARG A 124 -14.69 6.97 9.70
C ARG A 124 -13.91 8.28 9.50
N GLU A 125 -13.14 8.73 10.48
CA GLU A 125 -12.40 10.01 10.37
C GLU A 125 -11.30 9.89 9.32
N THR A 126 -10.55 8.78 9.34
CA THR A 126 -9.81 8.25 8.19
C THR A 126 -10.51 6.98 7.71
N ASN A 127 -10.64 6.79 6.40
CA ASN A 127 -11.43 5.66 5.89
C ASN A 127 -11.04 5.24 4.48
N ILE A 128 -11.34 3.98 4.19
CA ILE A 128 -11.42 3.46 2.83
C ILE A 128 -12.88 3.21 2.48
N ARG A 129 -13.35 3.82 1.39
CA ARG A 129 -14.73 3.63 0.92
C ARG A 129 -14.80 3.51 -0.59
N ASN A 130 -16.00 3.20 -1.09
CA ASN A 130 -16.28 3.24 -2.52
C ASN A 130 -16.01 4.64 -3.04
N TYR A 131 -15.39 4.71 -4.22
CA TYR A 131 -15.19 5.93 -4.96
C TYR A 131 -16.53 6.63 -5.14
N TYR A 132 -16.51 7.94 -4.91
CA TYR A 132 -17.63 8.82 -5.15
C TYR A 132 -17.14 9.99 -5.99
N ASN A 133 -18.02 10.46 -6.87
CA ASN A 133 -17.72 11.68 -7.58
C ASN A 133 -17.88 12.87 -6.62
N TYR A 134 -16.89 13.75 -6.62
CA TYR A 134 -16.82 15.01 -5.89
C TYR A 134 -16.39 16.06 -6.92
N PRO A 135 -16.56 17.38 -6.70
CA PRO A 135 -16.01 18.41 -7.58
C PRO A 135 -14.45 18.44 -7.55
N TRP A 136 -13.82 17.34 -7.99
CA TRP A 136 -12.40 17.20 -8.18
C TRP A 136 -11.97 18.15 -9.30
N ASN A 137 -10.96 18.99 -9.05
CA ASN A 137 -10.38 19.85 -10.08
C ASN A 137 -9.45 19.04 -11.00
N CYS A 138 -8.79 18.02 -10.47
CA CYS A 138 -7.88 17.18 -11.25
C CYS A 138 -7.61 15.82 -10.59
N TYR A 139 -7.00 14.93 -11.37
CA TYR A 139 -6.25 13.79 -10.87
C TYR A 139 -4.75 14.09 -11.05
N LEU A 140 -3.97 14.05 -9.98
CA LEU A 140 -2.51 14.06 -10.11
C LEU A 140 -2.05 12.62 -10.27
N ARG A 141 -1.47 12.32 -11.44
CA ARG A 141 -0.95 11.00 -11.78
C ARG A 141 0.55 11.06 -11.89
N TYR A 142 1.24 10.19 -11.19
CA TYR A 142 2.69 10.12 -11.31
C TYR A 142 3.08 9.57 -12.70
N GLN A 143 3.87 10.34 -13.44
CA GLN A 143 4.44 9.98 -14.75
C GLN A 143 5.98 10.07 -14.76
N GLY A 144 6.58 10.65 -13.72
CA GLY A 144 8.03 10.77 -13.55
C GLY A 144 8.65 9.38 -13.47
N ALA A 145 9.64 9.11 -14.33
CA ALA A 145 10.19 7.78 -14.55
C ALA A 145 9.12 6.68 -14.37
N GLN A 146 8.04 6.76 -15.14
CA GLN A 146 7.65 5.53 -15.81
C GLN A 146 8.91 5.07 -16.52
N SER A 147 9.65 4.16 -15.90
CA SER A 147 10.22 3.09 -16.69
C SER A 147 9.02 2.46 -17.40
N SER A 148 8.62 3.04 -18.55
CA SER A 148 8.80 2.28 -19.78
C SER A 148 10.23 1.77 -19.72
N ALA A 149 10.45 0.69 -18.96
CA ALA A 149 11.57 -0.15 -19.24
C ALA A 149 11.32 -0.50 -20.71
N PRO A 150 12.24 -0.16 -21.63
CA PRO A 150 12.40 -1.06 -22.74
C PRO A 150 12.52 -2.44 -22.09
N ALA A 151 11.91 -3.46 -22.67
CA ALA A 151 12.19 -4.82 -22.29
C ALA A 151 13.71 -5.05 -22.44
N ALA A 152 14.46 -4.73 -21.39
CA ALA A 152 15.85 -5.08 -21.24
C ALA A 152 15.80 -6.47 -20.65
N ASN A 153 16.10 -7.44 -21.51
CA ASN A 153 16.21 -8.86 -21.22
C ASN A 153 17.12 -9.12 -20.01
N SER A 154 16.57 -9.12 -18.80
CA SER A 154 17.28 -9.63 -17.63
C SER A 154 16.39 -10.13 -16.49
N GLY A 155 15.11 -10.48 -16.73
CA GLY A 155 14.31 -11.31 -15.80
C GLY A 155 14.16 -10.84 -14.33
N ALA A 156 14.65 -9.66 -13.98
CA ALA A 156 14.70 -9.14 -12.62
C ALA A 156 13.47 -8.28 -12.30
N ILE A 157 12.89 -8.50 -11.13
CA ILE A 157 11.75 -7.77 -10.59
C ILE A 157 12.19 -6.55 -9.78
N ALA A 158 11.33 -5.54 -9.64
CA ALA A 158 11.60 -4.40 -8.78
C ALA A 158 11.71 -4.83 -7.30
N VAL A 159 12.68 -4.25 -6.59
CA VAL A 159 12.80 -4.37 -5.12
C VAL A 159 12.11 -3.15 -4.50
N ASP A 160 10.79 -3.13 -4.54
CA ASP A 160 9.95 -1.98 -4.15
C ASP A 160 9.21 -2.17 -2.82
N GLY A 161 9.29 -3.36 -2.22
CA GLY A 161 8.59 -3.70 -0.99
C GLY A 161 7.08 -3.97 -1.17
N ASN A 162 6.63 -4.19 -2.41
CA ASN A 162 5.26 -4.59 -2.74
C ASN A 162 5.23 -5.91 -3.53
N VAL A 163 4.57 -6.92 -3.00
CA VAL A 163 4.41 -8.21 -3.65
C VAL A 163 3.19 -8.14 -4.60
N GLY A 164 3.44 -7.65 -5.81
CA GLY A 164 2.50 -7.65 -6.93
C GLY A 164 2.70 -8.84 -7.89
N PRO A 165 1.97 -8.88 -9.03
CA PRO A 165 1.97 -10.03 -9.94
C PRO A 165 3.36 -10.43 -10.44
N ALA A 166 4.24 -9.46 -10.72
CA ALA A 166 5.61 -9.75 -11.13
C ALA A 166 6.41 -10.49 -10.05
N THR A 167 6.29 -10.05 -8.79
CA THR A 167 6.95 -10.71 -7.65
C THR A 167 6.40 -12.11 -7.44
N VAL A 168 5.08 -12.31 -7.49
CA VAL A 168 4.48 -13.65 -7.30
C VAL A 168 4.88 -14.60 -8.43
N ARG A 169 4.85 -14.15 -9.69
CA ARG A 169 5.31 -14.97 -10.82
C ARG A 169 6.77 -15.37 -10.67
N ARG A 170 7.63 -14.43 -10.25
CA ARG A 170 9.05 -14.74 -10.00
C ARG A 170 9.22 -15.69 -8.81
N TRP A 171 8.42 -15.53 -7.77
CA TRP A 171 8.42 -16.44 -6.61
C TRP A 171 8.03 -17.86 -7.03
N GLN A 172 6.98 -18.00 -7.84
CA GLN A 172 6.54 -19.27 -8.39
C GLN A 172 7.60 -19.93 -9.26
N GLN A 173 8.30 -19.17 -10.11
CA GLN A 173 9.43 -19.66 -10.90
C GLN A 173 10.55 -20.21 -10.02
N VAL A 174 10.98 -19.46 -9.00
CA VAL A 174 12.06 -19.88 -8.09
C VAL A 174 11.66 -21.10 -7.26
N MET A 175 10.39 -21.18 -6.85
CA MET A 175 9.88 -22.29 -6.05
C MET A 175 9.44 -23.50 -6.88
N GLY A 176 9.50 -23.42 -8.22
CA GLY A 176 9.10 -24.52 -9.11
C GLY A 176 7.61 -24.85 -9.07
N THR A 177 6.74 -23.85 -8.99
CA THR A 177 5.28 -24.00 -8.97
C THR A 177 4.63 -23.34 -10.19
N THR A 178 3.32 -23.57 -10.39
CA THR A 178 2.56 -22.95 -11.48
C THR A 178 2.72 -21.43 -11.46
N VAL A 179 3.13 -20.85 -12.60
CA VAL A 179 3.42 -19.41 -12.73
C VAL A 179 2.18 -18.65 -13.20
N ASP A 180 1.19 -18.49 -12.31
CA ASP A 180 -0.06 -17.78 -12.59
C ASP A 180 -0.11 -16.35 -11.99
N GLY A 181 0.83 -16.02 -11.10
CA GLY A 181 0.87 -14.74 -10.38
C GLY A 181 -0.10 -14.63 -9.21
N ILE A 182 -0.65 -15.76 -8.73
CA ILE A 182 -1.68 -15.81 -7.69
C ILE A 182 -1.22 -16.66 -6.49
N ILE A 183 -1.45 -16.12 -5.28
CA ILE A 183 -1.36 -16.82 -4.00
C ILE A 183 -2.79 -17.29 -3.64
N SER A 184 -3.09 -18.54 -3.97
CA SER A 184 -4.45 -19.12 -3.89
C SER A 184 -4.81 -19.71 -2.52
N GLY A 185 -6.11 -20.00 -2.29
CA GLY A 185 -6.59 -20.74 -1.12
C GLY A 185 -6.26 -20.09 0.22
N GLN A 186 -6.14 -18.76 0.26
CA GLN A 186 -5.73 -18.04 1.45
C GLN A 186 -6.91 -17.73 2.36
N GLN A 187 -6.61 -17.57 3.65
CA GLN A 187 -7.51 -16.99 4.64
C GLN A 187 -7.30 -15.48 4.71
N VAL A 188 -8.35 -14.74 5.09
CA VAL A 188 -8.27 -13.31 5.39
C VAL A 188 -7.48 -13.13 6.69
N PRO A 189 -6.51 -12.19 6.76
CA PRO A 189 -5.83 -11.89 8.01
C PRO A 189 -6.81 -11.47 9.10
N ASP A 190 -6.57 -11.88 10.33
CA ASP A 190 -7.42 -11.50 11.47
C ASP A 190 -7.14 -10.07 11.95
N GLU A 191 -6.11 -9.44 11.39
CA GLU A 191 -5.64 -8.08 11.68
C GLU A 191 -5.33 -7.84 13.16
N ARG A 192 -5.10 -8.93 13.91
CA ARG A 192 -4.81 -8.92 15.34
C ARG A 192 -3.55 -9.70 15.66
N THR A 193 -3.39 -10.87 15.05
CA THR A 193 -2.23 -11.75 15.28
C THR A 193 -1.25 -11.72 14.12
N TYR A 194 -1.70 -11.31 12.92
CA TYR A 194 -0.85 -11.18 11.74
C TYR A 194 -1.43 -10.23 10.68
N TRP A 195 -0.55 -9.69 9.83
CA TRP A 195 -0.92 -8.76 8.76
C TRP A 195 -0.14 -9.05 7.48
N ARG A 196 -0.66 -8.59 6.33
CA ARG A 196 0.02 -8.71 5.03
C ARG A 196 -0.01 -7.39 4.24
N PRO A 197 0.44 -6.26 4.82
CA PRO A 197 0.27 -4.94 4.22
C PRO A 197 1.10 -4.72 2.94
N ALA A 198 2.11 -5.56 2.69
CA ALA A 198 2.91 -5.51 1.47
C ALA A 198 2.49 -6.52 0.39
N ILE A 199 1.43 -7.31 0.63
CA ILE A 199 0.89 -8.22 -0.39
C ILE A 199 -0.27 -7.53 -1.10
N ASP A 200 -0.16 -7.35 -2.41
CA ASP A 200 -1.23 -6.73 -3.19
C ASP A 200 -2.48 -7.62 -3.19
N SER A 201 -3.65 -7.04 -2.91
CA SER A 201 -4.91 -7.80 -2.89
C SER A 201 -5.25 -8.46 -4.23
N SER A 202 -4.74 -7.93 -5.36
CA SER A 202 -4.97 -8.48 -6.70
C SER A 202 -4.27 -9.82 -6.93
N VAL A 203 -3.25 -10.16 -6.14
CA VAL A 203 -2.53 -11.43 -6.25
C VAL A 203 -3.00 -12.47 -5.23
N VAL A 204 -3.99 -12.16 -4.39
CA VAL A 204 -4.50 -13.09 -3.38
C VAL A 204 -5.86 -13.62 -3.79
N ARG A 205 -6.00 -14.95 -3.85
CA ARG A 205 -7.32 -15.58 -3.99
C ARG A 205 -7.70 -16.24 -2.67
N TYR A 206 -8.73 -15.69 -2.02
CA TYR A 206 -9.27 -16.26 -0.80
C TYR A 206 -10.06 -17.54 -1.09
N GLY A 207 -9.97 -18.51 -0.19
CA GLY A 207 -10.65 -19.79 -0.30
C GLY A 207 -10.11 -20.84 0.67
N ALA A 208 -10.69 -22.03 0.63
CA ALA A 208 -10.18 -23.17 1.37
C ALA A 208 -9.04 -23.87 0.61
N GLY A 209 -8.22 -24.61 1.33
CA GLY A 209 -7.31 -25.58 0.72
C GLY A 209 -5.90 -25.10 0.40
N GLY A 210 -5.48 -23.87 0.68
CA GLY A 210 -4.07 -23.44 0.66
C GLY A 210 -3.38 -23.38 -0.73
N SER A 211 -2.35 -22.55 -0.84
CA SER A 211 -1.58 -22.33 -2.08
C SER A 211 -0.43 -23.32 -2.22
N ASP A 212 -0.23 -23.86 -3.43
CA ASP A 212 0.94 -24.70 -3.74
C ASP A 212 2.26 -23.93 -3.69
N LEU A 213 2.26 -22.64 -4.06
CA LEU A 213 3.41 -21.75 -3.84
C LEU A 213 3.80 -21.72 -2.36
N ILE A 214 2.81 -21.51 -1.48
CA ILE A 214 3.07 -21.40 -0.05
C ILE A 214 3.45 -22.75 0.55
N ARG A 215 2.89 -23.87 0.07
CA ARG A 215 3.37 -25.20 0.46
C ARG A 215 4.82 -25.43 0.08
N ALA A 216 5.23 -25.00 -1.12
CA ALA A 216 6.62 -25.12 -1.54
C ALA A 216 7.54 -24.30 -0.62
N VAL A 217 7.12 -23.10 -0.24
CA VAL A 217 7.83 -22.24 0.72
C VAL A 217 7.94 -22.93 2.08
N GLN A 218 6.84 -23.45 2.61
CA GLN A 218 6.82 -24.11 3.92
C GLN A 218 7.74 -25.34 3.96
N ARG A 219 7.71 -26.17 2.90
CA ARG A 219 8.64 -27.31 2.77
C ARG A 219 10.10 -26.86 2.75
N ARG A 220 10.40 -25.78 2.02
CA ARG A 220 11.76 -25.23 1.92
C ARG A 220 12.25 -24.67 3.26
N LEU A 221 11.35 -24.14 4.07
CA LEU A 221 11.63 -23.59 5.40
C LEU A 221 11.55 -24.64 6.53
N GLY A 222 11.12 -25.87 6.23
CA GLY A 222 10.98 -26.95 7.21
C GLY A 222 9.87 -26.71 8.25
N CYS A 223 8.83 -25.94 7.92
CA CYS A 223 7.69 -25.69 8.81
C CYS A 223 6.41 -26.42 8.35
N GLY A 224 5.36 -26.34 9.17
CA GLY A 224 4.06 -26.96 8.86
C GLY A 224 3.54 -26.56 7.47
N THR A 225 3.10 -27.54 6.67
CA THR A 225 2.76 -27.36 5.25
C THR A 225 1.25 -27.30 5.03
N ASP A 226 0.61 -26.23 5.50
CA ASP A 226 -0.85 -26.00 5.35
C ASP A 226 -1.22 -25.19 4.08
N GLY A 227 -0.22 -24.63 3.37
CA GLY A 227 -0.42 -23.78 2.20
C GLY A 227 -0.91 -22.36 2.52
N LEU A 228 -0.93 -21.96 3.79
CA LEU A 228 -1.40 -20.64 4.23
C LEU A 228 -0.21 -19.72 4.51
N LEU A 229 -0.27 -18.52 3.94
CA LEU A 229 0.62 -17.41 4.31
C LEU A 229 0.08 -16.75 5.59
N GLY A 230 0.02 -17.57 6.65
CA GLY A 230 -0.41 -17.20 7.99
C GLY A 230 0.78 -16.85 8.90
N PRO A 231 0.53 -16.59 10.20
CA PRO A 231 1.53 -16.08 11.14
C PRO A 231 2.79 -16.94 11.23
N ALA A 232 2.64 -18.26 11.30
CA ALA A 232 3.77 -19.18 11.40
C ALA A 232 4.64 -19.14 10.14
N THR A 233 4.02 -19.17 8.96
CA THR A 233 4.72 -19.06 7.67
C THR A 233 5.43 -17.71 7.53
N ILE A 234 4.78 -16.61 7.90
CA ILE A 234 5.38 -15.27 7.83
C ILE A 234 6.60 -15.18 8.77
N ARG A 235 6.50 -15.65 10.01
CA ARG A 235 7.64 -15.68 10.95
C ARG A 235 8.78 -16.57 10.43
N ALA A 236 8.47 -17.69 9.80
CA ALA A 236 9.48 -18.56 9.19
C ALA A 236 10.21 -17.86 8.03
N ILE A 237 9.49 -17.14 7.16
CA ILE A 237 10.09 -16.32 6.09
C ILE A 237 10.97 -15.21 6.68
N GLN A 238 10.49 -14.54 7.73
CA GLN A 238 11.25 -13.50 8.42
C GLN A 238 12.53 -14.04 9.05
N ALA A 239 12.45 -15.18 9.74
CA ALA A 239 13.61 -15.87 10.31
C ALA A 239 14.62 -16.25 9.23
N HIS A 240 14.15 -16.79 8.09
CA HIS A 240 15.00 -17.15 6.96
C HIS A 240 15.79 -15.96 6.41
N TYR A 241 15.21 -14.76 6.40
CA TYR A 241 15.89 -13.53 5.98
C TYR A 241 16.57 -12.75 7.12
N GLY A 242 16.61 -13.29 8.35
CA GLY A 242 17.21 -12.61 9.50
C GLY A 242 16.47 -11.34 9.95
N LEU A 243 15.16 -11.26 9.69
CA LEU A 243 14.30 -10.12 10.04
C LEU A 243 13.61 -10.34 11.40
N ALA A 244 13.10 -9.25 11.98
CA ALA A 244 12.19 -9.32 13.12
C ALA A 244 10.98 -10.19 12.77
N GLN A 245 10.68 -11.15 13.64
CA GLN A 245 9.63 -12.14 13.42
C GLN A 245 8.31 -11.62 13.99
N ASP A 246 7.71 -10.60 13.39
CA ASP A 246 6.51 -9.91 13.90
C ASP A 246 5.18 -10.45 13.34
N ALA A 247 5.22 -11.47 12.47
CA ALA A 247 4.05 -11.99 11.73
C ALA A 247 3.36 -10.96 10.82
N SER A 248 4.00 -9.83 10.51
CA SER A 248 3.54 -8.87 9.51
C SER A 248 4.36 -9.02 8.24
N PHE A 249 3.72 -9.43 7.14
CA PHE A 249 4.36 -9.41 5.82
C PHE A 249 4.38 -7.98 5.30
N GLY A 250 5.29 -7.18 5.86
CA GLY A 250 5.50 -5.77 5.56
C GLY A 250 6.57 -5.50 4.50
N PRO A 251 6.82 -4.22 4.20
CA PRO A 251 7.76 -3.83 3.13
C PRO A 251 9.17 -4.38 3.31
N ALA A 252 9.66 -4.53 4.55
CA ALA A 252 10.97 -5.12 4.83
C ALA A 252 11.04 -6.59 4.38
N THR A 253 10.05 -7.40 4.76
CA THR A 253 9.92 -8.80 4.33
C THR A 253 9.77 -8.91 2.80
N ALA A 254 8.99 -8.03 2.20
CA ALA A 254 8.81 -7.99 0.75
C ALA A 254 10.11 -7.64 0.00
N ARG A 255 10.89 -6.64 0.46
CA ARG A 255 12.18 -6.28 -0.16
C ARG A 255 13.19 -7.42 -0.05
N ALA A 256 13.26 -8.08 1.11
CA ALA A 256 14.13 -9.23 1.31
C ALA A 256 13.80 -10.37 0.33
N LEU A 257 12.51 -10.71 0.23
CA LEU A 257 12.02 -11.68 -0.75
C LEU A 257 12.41 -11.27 -2.18
N GLN A 258 12.08 -10.06 -2.61
CA GLN A 258 12.36 -9.59 -3.97
C GLN A 258 13.85 -9.63 -4.31
N SER A 259 14.71 -9.28 -3.35
CA SER A 259 16.16 -9.30 -3.51
C SER A 259 16.69 -10.73 -3.68
N ALA A 260 16.17 -11.69 -2.91
CA ALA A 260 16.50 -13.11 -3.05
C ALA A 260 16.01 -13.68 -4.38
N LEU A 261 14.78 -13.36 -4.78
CA LEU A 261 14.17 -13.83 -6.03
C LEU A 261 14.90 -13.34 -7.29
N ASN A 262 15.44 -12.12 -7.26
CA ASN A 262 16.29 -11.60 -8.34
C ASN A 262 17.59 -12.39 -8.50
N GLN A 263 18.06 -13.03 -7.43
CA GLN A 263 19.22 -13.90 -7.45
C GLN A 263 18.85 -15.37 -7.72
N GLY A 264 17.57 -15.65 -8.00
CA GLY A 264 17.06 -17.01 -8.20
C GLY A 264 17.02 -17.84 -6.93
N ARG A 265 16.97 -17.19 -5.75
CA ARG A 265 17.06 -17.86 -4.45
C ARG A 265 15.81 -17.69 -3.61
N PHE A 266 15.56 -18.72 -2.82
CA PHE A 266 14.69 -18.76 -1.65
C PHE A 266 15.23 -19.83 -0.68
#